data_AF-A0A1E1WV59-F1
#
_entry.id   AF-A0A1E1WV59-F1
#
_cell.length_a   1.000
_cell.length_b   1.000
_cell.length_c   1.000
_cell.angle_alpha   90.00
_cell.angle_beta   90.00
_cell.angle_gamma   90.00
#
_symmetry.space_group_name_H-M   'P 1'
#
loop_
_entity.id
_entity.type
_entity.pdbx_description
1 polymer ?
#
loop_
_entity_poly.entity_id
_entity_poly.type
_entity_poly.pdbx_seq_one_letter_code
_entity_poly.pdbx_strand_id
1 'polypeptide(L)'
;MCLASYCSVLRPCVWLQCTNGHLMCAPCFTHLLADARLRDEAATCPNCRVEISKTSASRNLAVEKTVSELPSECKYCTGVFPRHSLQHHEEKTCDERLTGCQYACIGCPWRGPAH
;
A
#
# COMPACT_ATOMS: atom_id res chain seq x y z
N MET A 1 -12.57 9.51 13.63
CA MET A 1 -13.16 8.16 13.43
C MET A 1 -12.76 7.66 12.04
N CYS A 2 -11.84 6.71 11.96
CA CYS A 2 -11.41 6.12 10.69
C CYS A 2 -12.42 5.03 10.27
N LEU A 3 -13.48 5.45 9.59
CA LEU A 3 -14.34 4.53 8.85
C LEU A 3 -13.50 3.88 7.73
N ALA A 4 -13.80 2.63 7.41
CA ALA A 4 -13.19 1.87 6.33
C ALA A 4 -13.24 2.58 4.94
N SER A 5 -13.95 3.71 4.82
CA SER A 5 -14.00 4.55 3.62
C SER A 5 -12.79 5.45 3.39
N TYR A 6 -11.90 5.68 4.36
CA TYR A 6 -10.74 6.59 4.17
C TYR A 6 -9.49 5.91 3.59
N CYS A 7 -9.49 4.58 3.42
CA CYS A 7 -8.48 3.93 2.59
C CYS A 7 -8.88 4.03 1.10
N SER A 8 -9.21 5.24 0.64
CA SER A 8 -9.71 5.55 -0.72
C SER A 8 -8.76 5.09 -1.84
N VAL A 9 -7.55 4.70 -1.47
CA VAL A 9 -6.61 3.96 -2.31
C VAL A 9 -6.32 2.66 -1.60
N LEU A 10 -6.75 1.53 -2.18
CA LEU A 10 -6.25 0.20 -1.81
C LEU A 10 -4.72 0.30 -1.89
N ARG A 11 -3.99 0.41 -0.79
CA ARG A 11 -2.53 0.55 -0.82
C ARG A 11 -1.88 -0.83 -0.72
N PRO A 12 -0.70 -1.04 -1.34
CA PRO A 12 0.13 -2.19 -1.02
C PRO A 12 0.46 -2.17 0.48
N CYS A 13 -0.19 -3.04 1.25
CA CYS A 13 -0.03 -3.17 2.69
C CYS A 13 -0.59 -4.51 3.15
N VAL A 14 -0.37 -4.85 4.42
CA VAL A 14 -0.96 -6.05 5.03
C VAL A 14 -2.46 -5.82 5.22
N TRP A 15 -3.26 -6.79 4.78
CA TRP A 15 -4.71 -6.78 4.94
C TRP A 15 -5.13 -7.80 5.99
N LEU A 16 -5.91 -7.35 6.96
CA LEU A 16 -6.43 -8.16 8.06
C LEU A 16 -7.93 -8.34 7.91
N GLN A 17 -8.41 -9.53 8.24
CA GLN A 17 -9.80 -9.94 8.13
C GLN A 17 -10.34 -10.30 9.52
N CYS A 18 -11.49 -9.75 9.91
CA CYS A 18 -12.18 -10.21 11.12
C CYS A 18 -12.79 -11.61 10.90
N THR A 19 -13.24 -12.25 11.97
CA THR A 19 -13.88 -13.58 11.91
C THR A 19 -15.11 -13.63 11.01
N ASN A 20 -15.79 -12.50 10.82
CA ASN A 20 -16.94 -12.36 9.92
C ASN A 20 -16.58 -11.90 8.49
N GLY A 21 -15.30 -11.79 8.14
CA GLY A 21 -14.88 -11.52 6.75
C GLY A 21 -14.60 -10.05 6.37
N HIS A 22 -14.76 -9.08 7.28
CA HIS A 22 -14.51 -7.67 6.96
C HIS A 22 -13.03 -7.34 6.97
N LEU A 23 -12.59 -6.60 5.95
CA LEU A 23 -11.19 -6.26 5.71
C LEU A 23 -10.81 -4.91 6.33
N MET A 24 -9.60 -4.84 6.86
CA MET A 24 -8.97 -3.64 7.38
C MET A 24 -7.49 -3.68 7.00
N CYS A 25 -6.90 -2.56 6.58
CA CYS A 25 -5.46 -2.50 6.43
C CYS A 25 -4.77 -2.50 7.81
N ALA A 26 -3.54 -3.02 7.89
CA ALA A 26 -2.79 -3.10 9.15
C ALA A 26 -2.65 -1.76 9.90
N PRO A 27 -2.46 -0.60 9.24
CA PRO A 27 -2.49 0.69 9.93
C PRO A 27 -3.85 0.98 10.60
N CYS A 28 -4.97 0.82 9.88
CA CYS A 28 -6.30 1.01 10.44
C CYS A 28 -6.60 0.04 11.58
N PHE A 29 -6.19 -1.22 11.44
CA PHE A 29 -6.32 -2.21 12.49
C PHE A 29 -5.56 -1.81 13.77
N THR A 30 -4.31 -1.36 13.61
CA THR A 30 -3.49 -0.89 14.74
C THR A 30 -4.13 0.31 15.43
N HIS A 31 -4.67 1.26 14.65
CA HIS A 31 -5.41 2.39 15.20
C HIS A 31 -6.64 1.95 16.00
N LEU A 32 -7.43 1.00 15.49
CA LEU A 32 -8.61 0.48 16.21
C LEU A 32 -8.21 -0.17 17.54
N LEU A 33 -7.14 -0.98 17.56
CA LEU A 33 -6.65 -1.61 18.79
C LEU A 33 -6.14 -0.57 19.80
N ALA A 34 -5.40 0.44 19.34
CA ALA A 34 -4.88 1.49 20.20
C ALA A 34 -6.00 2.35 20.80
N ASP A 35 -6.98 2.70 19.97
CA ASP A 35 -8.12 3.54 20.34
C ASP A 35 -9.03 2.85 21.38
N ALA A 36 -9.30 1.55 21.21
CA ALA A 36 -10.03 0.75 22.19
C ALA A 36 -9.27 0.64 23.53
N ARG A 37 -7.94 0.43 23.47
CA ARG A 37 -7.09 0.39 24.67
C ARG A 37 -7.09 1.72 25.43
N LEU A 38 -7.13 2.86 24.73
CA LEU A 38 -7.18 4.19 25.38
C LEU A 38 -8.52 4.44 26.10
N ARG A 39 -9.59 3.78 25.67
CA ARG A 39 -10.92 3.86 26.29
C ARG A 39 -11.21 2.76 27.31
N ASP A 40 -10.28 1.85 27.52
CA ASP A 40 -10.49 0.64 28.33
C ASP A 40 -11.67 -0.22 27.81
N GLU A 41 -11.81 -0.29 26.49
CA GLU A 41 -12.85 -1.04 25.79
C GLU A 41 -12.24 -2.17 24.93
N ALA A 42 -13.07 -3.17 24.60
CA ALA A 42 -12.71 -4.16 23.60
C ALA A 42 -12.74 -3.54 22.20
N ALA A 43 -11.70 -3.79 21.39
CA ALA A 43 -11.69 -3.35 20.00
C ALA A 43 -12.73 -4.15 19.21
N THR A 44 -13.52 -3.47 18.38
CA THR A 44 -14.56 -4.11 17.58
C THR A 44 -14.41 -3.77 16.09
N CYS A 45 -14.85 -4.70 15.24
CA CYS A 45 -14.89 -4.49 13.80
C CYS A 45 -15.81 -3.30 13.48
N PRO A 46 -15.37 -2.30 12.71
CA PRO A 46 -16.18 -1.12 12.43
C PRO A 46 -17.42 -1.43 11.59
N ASN A 47 -17.45 -2.55 10.85
CA ASN A 47 -18.60 -2.92 10.02
C ASN A 47 -19.64 -3.78 10.75
N CYS A 48 -19.20 -4.81 11.48
CA CYS A 48 -20.11 -5.79 12.09
C CYS A 48 -20.02 -5.89 13.62
N ARG A 49 -19.16 -5.08 14.24
CA ARG A 49 -18.97 -4.97 15.70
C ARG A 49 -18.51 -6.25 16.42
N VAL A 50 -18.16 -7.32 15.69
CA VAL A 50 -17.48 -8.47 16.31
C VAL A 50 -16.18 -8.02 16.96
N GLU A 51 -15.87 -8.58 18.13
CA GLU A 51 -14.60 -8.29 18.82
C GLU A 51 -13.41 -8.66 17.93
N ILE A 52 -12.41 -7.77 17.89
CA ILE A 52 -11.18 -7.95 17.12
C ILE A 52 -9.98 -7.85 18.05
N SER A 53 -8.99 -8.71 17.81
CA SER A 53 -7.73 -8.73 18.53
C SER A 53 -6.63 -9.22 17.60
N LYS A 54 -5.36 -9.12 18.03
CA LYS A 54 -4.22 -9.64 17.26
C LYS A 54 -4.31 -11.13 16.96
N THR A 55 -5.09 -11.89 17.75
CA THR A 55 -5.27 -13.33 17.60
C THR A 55 -6.56 -13.71 16.89
N SER A 56 -7.62 -12.89 16.97
CA SER A 56 -8.89 -13.18 16.28
C SER A 56 -8.93 -12.70 14.84
N ALA A 57 -8.11 -11.70 14.48
CA ALA A 57 -7.96 -11.25 13.10
C ALA A 57 -6.92 -12.10 12.34
N SER A 58 -7.20 -12.40 11.07
CA SER A 58 -6.31 -13.17 10.20
C SER A 58 -5.75 -12.32 9.07
N ARG A 59 -4.49 -12.56 8.67
CA ARG A 59 -3.90 -11.92 7.48
C ARG A 59 -4.47 -12.54 6.21
N ASN A 60 -4.99 -11.71 5.32
CA ASN A 60 -5.57 -12.14 4.06
C ASN A 60 -4.59 -11.92 2.89
N LEU A 61 -3.81 -12.96 2.58
CA LEU A 61 -2.83 -12.95 1.50
C LEU A 61 -3.48 -12.83 0.10
N ALA A 62 -4.71 -13.33 -0.07
CA ALA A 62 -5.41 -13.23 -1.34
C ALA A 62 -5.72 -11.78 -1.67
N VAL A 63 -6.23 -11.01 -0.70
CA VAL A 63 -6.46 -9.57 -0.86
C VAL A 63 -5.16 -8.83 -1.13
N GLU A 64 -4.07 -9.16 -0.41
CA GLU A 64 -2.76 -8.56 -0.66
C GLU A 64 -2.27 -8.79 -2.10
N LYS A 65 -2.42 -10.02 -2.61
CA LYS A 65 -2.07 -10.36 -3.99
C LYS A 65 -2.94 -9.61 -5.00
N THR A 66 -4.25 -9.59 -4.81
CA THR A 66 -5.16 -8.84 -5.70
C THR A 66 -4.82 -7.35 -5.71
N VAL A 67 -4.52 -6.76 -4.55
CA VAL A 67 -4.17 -5.33 -4.44
C VAL A 67 -2.82 -5.02 -5.10
N SER A 68 -1.89 -5.97 -5.13
CA SER A 68 -0.58 -5.82 -5.78
C SER A 68 -0.64 -5.97 -7.31
N GLU A 69 -1.67 -6.63 -7.82
CA GLU A 69 -1.96 -6.79 -9.25
C GLU A 69 -2.75 -5.60 -9.83
N LEU A 70 -3.34 -4.75 -8.97
CA LEU A 70 -4.09 -3.59 -9.44
C LEU A 70 -3.25 -2.69 -10.36
N PRO A 71 -3.84 -2.17 -11.45
CA PRO A 71 -3.15 -1.29 -12.39
C PRO A 71 -2.79 0.04 -11.73
N SER A 72 -1.64 0.60 -12.09
CA SER A 72 -1.20 1.94 -11.70
C SER A 72 -0.30 2.53 -12.78
N GLU A 73 -0.33 3.85 -12.87
CA GLU A 73 0.35 4.60 -13.93
C GLU A 73 1.80 4.91 -13.55
N CYS A 74 2.71 4.76 -14.51
CA CYS A 74 4.10 5.20 -14.39
C CYS A 74 4.19 6.73 -14.45
N LYS A 75 4.90 7.32 -13.49
CA LYS A 75 5.07 8.77 -13.41
C LYS A 75 5.95 9.38 -14.52
N TYR A 76 6.60 8.56 -15.33
CA TYR A 76 7.50 8.98 -16.40
C TYR A 76 6.89 8.81 -17.79
N CYS A 77 6.46 7.58 -18.13
CA CYS A 77 5.96 7.25 -19.47
C CYS A 77 4.43 7.16 -19.57
N THR A 78 3.70 7.42 -18.47
CA THR A 78 2.23 7.28 -18.35
C THR A 78 1.68 5.90 -18.72
N GLY A 79 2.54 4.90 -18.91
CA GLY A 79 2.17 3.51 -19.11
C GLY A 79 1.53 2.90 -17.86
N VAL A 80 0.60 1.97 -18.06
CA VAL A 80 -0.10 1.28 -16.97
C VAL A 80 0.57 -0.05 -16.67
N PHE A 81 0.93 -0.27 -15.42
CA PHE A 81 1.59 -1.48 -14.95
C PHE A 81 0.91 -2.02 -13.68
N PRO A 82 1.01 -3.33 -13.40
CA PRO A 82 0.70 -3.85 -12.08
C PRO A 82 1.54 -3.15 -11.01
N ARG A 83 0.94 -2.81 -9.87
CA ARG A 83 1.64 -2.11 -8.77
C ARG A 83 2.91 -2.80 -8.30
N HIS A 84 2.89 -4.13 -8.22
CA HIS A 84 4.07 -4.88 -7.78
C HIS A 84 5.27 -4.74 -8.73
N SER A 85 5.03 -4.50 -10.03
CA SER A 85 6.09 -4.29 -11.03
C SER A 85 6.41 -2.82 -11.30
N LEU A 86 5.53 -1.90 -10.89
CA LEU A 86 5.64 -0.48 -11.22
C LEU A 86 6.94 0.14 -10.70
N GLN A 87 7.34 -0.18 -9.47
CA GLN A 87 8.59 0.34 -8.91
C GLN A 87 9.80 -0.12 -9.72
N HIS A 88 9.86 -1.41 -10.08
CA HIS A 88 10.94 -1.94 -10.91
C HIS A 88 10.98 -1.27 -12.28
N HIS A 89 9.82 -1.04 -12.89
CA HIS A 89 9.72 -0.32 -14.14
C HIS A 89 10.30 1.10 -14.02
N GLU A 90 9.81 1.89 -13.07
CA GLU A 90 10.24 3.28 -12.85
C GLU A 90 11.74 3.41 -12.57
N GLU A 91 12.34 2.44 -11.88
CA GLU A 91 13.75 2.48 -11.48
C GLU A 91 14.71 1.91 -12.53
N LYS A 92 14.29 0.90 -13.30
CA LYS A 92 15.20 0.06 -14.10
C LYS A 92 14.87 -0.02 -15.57
N THR A 93 13.59 -0.04 -15.94
CA THR A 93 13.20 -0.42 -17.32
C THR A 93 12.38 0.64 -18.03
N CYS A 94 12.07 1.76 -17.39
CA CYS A 94 11.38 2.88 -18.03
C CYS A 94 12.39 3.71 -18.82
N ASP A 95 12.15 3.86 -20.12
CA ASP A 95 13.00 4.66 -21.02
C ASP A 95 12.85 6.16 -20.78
N GLU A 96 11.70 6.58 -20.24
CA GLU A 96 11.43 7.98 -19.86
C GLU A 96 11.91 8.32 -18.45
N ARG A 97 12.52 7.36 -17.72
CA ARG A 97 13.06 7.65 -16.39
C ARG A 97 14.23 8.63 -16.47
N LEU A 98 14.37 9.46 -15.44
CA LEU A 98 15.51 10.37 -15.34
C LEU A 98 16.78 9.61 -14.96
N THR A 99 17.79 9.64 -15.83
CA THR A 99 19.14 9.14 -15.58
C THR A 99 20.15 10.28 -15.50
N GLY A 100 21.26 10.03 -14.79
CA GLY A 100 22.37 10.97 -14.71
C GLY A 100 23.26 10.87 -15.96
N CYS A 101 23.94 11.96 -16.28
CA CYS A 101 24.94 11.97 -17.35
C CYS A 101 26.04 10.92 -17.11
N GLN A 102 26.55 10.31 -18.18
CA GLN A 102 27.75 9.45 -18.11
C GLN A 102 28.97 10.18 -17.52
N TYR A 103 29.02 11.51 -17.64
CA TYR A 103 30.06 12.38 -17.10
C TYR A 103 29.71 12.94 -15.71
N ALA A 104 28.69 12.40 -15.03
CA ALA A 104 28.38 12.82 -13.66
C ALA A 104 29.57 12.61 -12.70
N CYS A 105 30.43 11.62 -12.97
CA CYS A 105 31.65 11.36 -12.21
C CYS A 105 32.68 12.51 -12.27
N ILE A 106 32.64 13.36 -13.30
CA ILE A 106 33.49 14.55 -13.44
C ILE A 106 32.73 15.85 -13.17
N GLY A 107 31.55 15.77 -12.53
CA GLY A 107 30.80 16.92 -12.04
C GLY A 107 29.69 17.44 -12.97
N CYS A 108 29.30 16.70 -14.01
CA CYS A 108 28.17 17.10 -14.84
C CYS A 108 26.83 16.97 -14.07
N PRO A 109 26.05 18.05 -13.88
CA PRO A 109 24.79 18.01 -13.13
C PRO A 109 23.59 17.55 -13.99
N TRP A 110 23.81 17.24 -15.27
CA TRP A 110 22.74 16.95 -16.22
C TRP A 110 21.96 15.67 -15.85
N ARG A 111 20.64 15.76 -16.02
CA ARG A 111 19.70 14.65 -15.91
C ARG A 111 18.77 14.70 -17.12
N GLY A 112 18.49 13.55 -17.70
CA GLY A 112 17.56 13.43 -18.82
C GLY A 112 16.96 12.04 -18.92
N PRO A 113 16.07 11.81 -19.89
CA PRO A 113 15.53 10.49 -20.18
C PRO A 113 16.62 9.45 -20.41
N ALA A 114 16.25 8.17 -20.34
CA ALA A 114 17.18 7.05 -20.38
C ALA A 114 17.27 6.38 -21.75
N HIS A 115 17.14 7.19 -22.82
CA HIS A 115 17.25 6.77 -24.22
C HIS A 115 18.41 7.47 -24.92
#